data_AF-A0A665UTL2-F1
#
_entry.id   AF-A0A665UTL2-F1
#
_cell.length_a   1.000
_cell.length_b   1.000
_cell.length_c   1.000
_cell.angle_alpha   90.00
_cell.angle_beta   90.00
_cell.angle_gamma   90.00
#
_symmetry.space_group_name_H-M   'P 1'
#
loop_
_entity.id
_entity.type
_entity.pdbx_description
1 polymer ?
#
loop_
_entity_poly.entity_id
_entity_poly.type
_entity_poly.pdbx_seq_one_letter_code
_entity_poly.pdbx_strand_id
1 'polypeptide(L)' 'MVVSAAPAGLTVQVCFPGARAAVLDNLNRQREEGRLCDLSIQVQGQVFRAHRCVGCCSSPGHDISTAVPKQH' A
#
# COMPACT_ATOMS: atom_id res chain seq x y z
N MET A 1 -16.57 20.32 2.68
CA MET A 1 -17.76 19.72 2.04
C MET A 1 -17.60 19.96 0.54
N VAL A 2 -17.35 18.93 -0.26
CA VAL A 2 -17.25 19.07 -1.73
C VAL A 2 -18.48 18.39 -2.32
N VAL A 3 -19.31 19.14 -3.05
CA VAL A 3 -20.45 18.62 -3.81
C VAL A 3 -19.99 18.54 -5.27
N SER A 4 -20.04 17.34 -5.85
CA SER A 4 -19.84 17.12 -7.29
C SER A 4 -21.14 16.56 -7.86
N ALA A 5 -21.76 17.31 -8.78
CA ALA A 5 -22.98 16.89 -9.45
C ALA A 5 -22.67 15.83 -10.52
N ALA A 6 -23.37 14.68 -10.46
CA ALA A 6 -23.30 13.61 -11.46
C ALA A 6 -24.60 13.59 -12.30
N PRO A 7 -24.55 13.23 -13.60
CA PRO A 7 -25.73 13.19 -14.45
C PRO A 7 -26.65 12.02 -14.08
N ALA A 8 -27.92 12.10 -14.53
CA ALA A 8 -29.05 11.26 -14.14
C ALA A 8 -28.87 9.76 -14.43
N GLY A 9 -28.15 9.08 -13.55
CA GLY A 9 -28.33 7.69 -13.17
C GLY A 9 -28.36 7.67 -11.64
N LEU A 10 -29.18 6.79 -11.03
CA LEU A 10 -29.37 6.70 -9.58
C LEU A 10 -28.05 6.31 -8.89
N THR A 11 -27.17 7.28 -8.70
CA THR A 11 -25.81 7.09 -8.20
C THR A 11 -25.76 7.63 -6.78
N VAL A 12 -25.63 6.72 -5.81
CA VAL A 12 -25.41 7.10 -4.42
C VAL A 12 -23.91 7.22 -4.20
N GLN A 13 -23.43 8.44 -3.95
CA GLN A 13 -22.04 8.65 -3.55
C GLN A 13 -21.92 8.43 -2.04
N VAL A 14 -21.04 7.52 -1.64
CA VAL A 14 -20.70 7.27 -0.23
C VAL A 14 -19.24 7.65 -0.03
N CYS A 15 -18.96 8.43 1.01
CA CYS A 15 -17.60 8.79 1.40
C CYS A 15 -17.22 8.07 2.69
N PHE A 16 -16.04 7.46 2.71
CA PHE A 16 -15.46 6.84 3.89
C PHE A 16 -14.26 7.67 4.38
N PRO A 17 -14.49 8.76 5.12
CA PRO A 17 -13.42 9.58 5.65
C PRO A 17 -12.51 8.72 6.55
N GLY A 18 -11.20 8.82 6.35
CA GLY A 18 -10.22 8.05 7.12
C GLY A 18 -9.94 6.64 6.61
N ALA A 19 -10.67 6.12 5.61
CA ALA A 19 -10.41 4.79 5.04
C ALA A 19 -8.96 4.64 4.55
N ARG A 20 -8.41 5.68 3.93
CA ARG A 20 -6.98 5.76 3.56
C ARG A 20 -6.06 5.47 4.74
N ALA A 21 -6.26 6.17 5.86
CA ALA A 21 -5.39 6.07 7.03
C ALA A 21 -5.52 4.67 7.65
N ALA A 22 -6.75 4.19 7.83
CA ALA A 22 -7.00 2.85 8.37
C ALA A 22 -6.37 1.73 7.53
N VAL A 23 -6.40 1.85 6.20
CA VAL A 23 -5.76 0.89 5.30
C VAL A 23 -4.23 0.93 5.45
N LEU A 24 -3.63 2.12 5.47
CA LEU A 24 -2.19 2.28 5.66
C LEU A 24 -1.72 1.74 7.02
N ASP A 25 -2.46 2.01 8.10
CA ASP A 25 -2.16 1.48 9.43
C ASP A 25 -2.22 -0.04 9.47
N ASN A 26 -3.23 -0.64 8.83
CA ASN A 26 -3.35 -2.10 8.75
C ASN A 26 -2.18 -2.72 7.97
N LEU A 27 -1.80 -2.14 6.84
CA LEU A 27 -0.65 -2.60 6.04
C LEU A 27 0.66 -2.48 6.83
N ASN A 28 0.81 -1.41 7.63
CA ASN A 28 1.97 -1.24 8.50
C ASN A 28 2.03 -2.34 9.58
N ARG A 29 0.89 -2.63 10.24
CA ARG A 29 0.80 -3.72 11.23
C ARG A 29 1.14 -5.07 10.61
N GLN A 30 0.59 -5.36 9.42
CA GLN A 30 0.93 -6.58 8.67
C GLN A 30 2.41 -6.68 8.35
N ARG A 31 3.07 -5.56 8.03
CA ARG A 31 4.52 -5.52 7.76
C ARG A 31 5.32 -5.93 8.99
N GLU A 32 4.99 -5.36 10.15
CA GLU A 32 5.62 -5.65 11.44
C GLU A 32 5.41 -7.11 11.86
N GLU A 33 4.22 -7.65 11.62
CA GLU A 33 3.88 -9.06 11.87
C GLU A 33 4.39 -10.00 10.76
N GLY A 34 4.97 -9.46 9.70
CA GLY A 34 5.51 -10.19 8.56
C GLY A 34 4.47 -10.93 7.72
N ARG A 35 3.19 -10.54 7.79
CA ARG A 35 2.05 -11.13 7.05
C ARG A 35 1.82 -10.41 5.72
N LEU A 36 1.39 -11.18 4.72
CA LEU A 36 0.99 -10.70 3.39
C LEU A 36 2.05 -9.86 2.62
N CYS A 37 3.27 -9.73 3.15
CA CYS A 37 4.38 -9.07 2.48
C CYS A 37 4.90 -9.93 1.33
N ASP A 38 4.79 -9.40 0.11
CA ASP A 38 5.21 -10.00 -1.15
C ASP A 38 6.61 -9.53 -1.59
N LEU A 39 7.13 -8.48 -0.97
CA LEU A 39 8.46 -7.91 -1.22
C LEU A 39 9.38 -8.16 -0.03
N SER A 40 10.66 -8.41 -0.29
CA SER A 40 11.72 -8.37 0.71
C SER A 40 12.91 -7.61 0.16
N ILE A 41 13.45 -6.66 0.92
CA ILE A 41 14.56 -5.80 0.53
C ILE A 41 15.74 -6.11 1.44
N GLN A 42 16.90 -6.40 0.86
CA GLN A 42 18.09 -6.67 1.64
C GLN A 42 18.97 -5.42 1.71
N VAL A 43 19.25 -4.96 2.93
CA VAL A 43 20.10 -3.79 3.17
C VAL A 43 21.16 -4.19 4.19
N GLN A 44 22.42 -4.21 3.77
CA GLN A 44 23.57 -4.49 4.65
C GLN A 44 23.42 -5.79 5.47
N GLY A 45 22.86 -6.85 4.86
CA GLY A 45 22.66 -8.15 5.51
C GLY A 45 21.39 -8.27 6.36
N GLN A 46 20.61 -7.21 6.51
CA GLN A 46 19.27 -7.25 7.12
C GLN A 46 18.19 -7.36 6.04
N VAL A 47 17.11 -8.08 6.35
CA VAL A 47 15.98 -8.28 5.43
C VAL A 47 14.76 -7.54 5.93
N PHE A 48 14.27 -6.62 5.12
CA PHE A 48 13.07 -5.82 5.38
C PHE A 48 11.93 -6.34 4.53
N ARG A 49 10.84 -6.80 5.15
CA ARG A 49 9.63 -7.21 4.43
C ARG A 49 8.77 -5.98 4.12
N ALA A 50 8.11 -5.97 2.97
CA ALA A 50 7.22 -4.89 2.57
C ALA A 50 6.10 -5.38 1.64
N HIS A 51 5.15 -4.49 1.37
CA HIS A 51 4.12 -4.66 0.35
C HIS A 51 4.52 -3.84 -0.89
N ARG A 52 4.59 -4.47 -2.05
CA ARG A 52 5.04 -3.82 -3.31
C ARG A 52 4.17 -2.61 -3.66
N CYS A 53 2.86 -2.71 -3.44
CA CYS A 53 1.90 -1.64 -3.71
C CYS A 53 2.17 -0.35 -2.91
N VAL A 54 2.64 -0.47 -1.66
CA VAL A 54 2.97 0.69 -0.81
C VAL A 54 4.34 1.28 -1.17
N GLY A 55 5.33 0.41 -1.43
CA GLY A 55 6.69 0.83 -1.78
C GLY A 55 6.75 1.62 -3.08
N CYS A 56 6.05 1.16 -4.11
CA CYS A 56 6.02 1.82 -5.42
C CYS A 56 5.22 3.13 -5.43
N CYS A 57 4.21 3.30 -4.56
CA CYS A 57 3.44 4.55 -4.49
C CYS A 57 4.18 5.68 -3.76
N SER A 58 5.15 5.33 -2.90
CA SER A 58 5.79 6.30 -1.99
C SER A 58 7.13 6.83 -2.52
N SER A 59 7.67 6.26 -3.61
CA SER A 59 8.97 6.64 -4.15
C SER A 59 8.95 6.63 -5.69
N PRO A 60 9.11 7.79 -6.37
CA PRO A 60 9.24 7.83 -7.82
C PRO A 60 10.60 7.25 -8.22
N GLY A 61 10.60 6.19 -9.05
CA GLY A 61 11.83 5.64 -9.64
C GLY A 61 12.72 4.81 -8.73
N HIS A 62 12.23 4.30 -7.58
CA HIS A 62 12.99 3.30 -6.83
C HIS A 62 13.02 1.99 -7.64
N ASP A 63 14.14 1.76 -8.31
CA ASP A 63 14.46 0.49 -8.95
C ASP A 63 14.54 -0.59 -7.86
N ILE A 64 13.54 -1.47 -7.83
CA ILE A 64 13.46 -2.59 -6.87
C ILE A 64 14.49 -3.69 -7.16
N SER A 65 15.55 -3.42 -7.94
CA SER A 65 16.58 -4.42 -8.30
C SER A 65 17.31 -5.05 -7.11
N THR A 66 17.27 -4.43 -5.91
CA THR A 66 17.76 -5.05 -4.66
C THR A 66 16.69 -5.83 -3.89
N ALA A 67 15.45 -5.88 -4.40
CA ALA A 67 14.37 -6.65 -3.82
C ALA A 67 14.49 -8.13 -4.22
N VAL A 68 14.58 -8.99 -3.21
CA VAL A 68 14.59 -10.43 -3.38
C VAL A 68 13.13 -10.89 -3.47
N PRO A 69 12.71 -11.54 -4.57
CA PRO A 69 11.38 -12.13 -4.65
C PRO A 69 11.23 -13.19 -3.56
N LYS A 70 10.10 -13.19 -2.85
CA LYS A 70 9.80 -14.28 -1.92
C LYS A 70 9.58 -15.55 -2.73
N GLN A 71 10.44 -16.55 -2.54
CA GLN A 71 10.18 -17.90 -3.03
C GLN A 71 9.03 -18.50 -2.20
N HIS A 72 8.05 -19.07 -2.91
CA HIS A 72 6.88 -19.73 -2.32
C HIS A 72 7.27 -21.06 -1.69
#